data_AF-A0A2V9N4T5-F1
#
_entry.id   AF-A0A2V9N4T5-F1
#
_cell.length_a   1.000
_cell.length_b   1.000
_cell.length_c   1.000
_cell.angle_alpha   90.00
_cell.angle_beta   90.00
_cell.angle_gamma   90.00
#
_symmetry.space_group_name_H-M   'P 1'
#
loop_
_entity.id
_entity.type
_entity.pdbx_description
1 polymer ?
#
loop_
_entity_poly.entity_id
_entity_poly.type
_entity_poly.pdbx_seq_one_letter_code
_entity_poly.pdbx_strand_id
1 'polypeptide(L)' 'MVIKVYDDKASLGRAAAERAAVSLRNAIQNSGRARIIAATGASQFEFLDALTAIEWPR' A
#
# COMPACT_ATOMS: atom_id res chain seq x y z
N MET A 1 -19.25 2.55 -1.52
CA MET A 1 -18.07 2.49 -0.63
C MET A 1 -17.76 1.02 -0.38
N VAL A 2 -16.52 0.56 -0.58
CA VAL A 2 -16.11 -0.82 -0.27
C VAL A 2 -15.37 -0.81 1.06
N ILE A 3 -15.86 -1.56 2.04
CA ILE A 3 -15.26 -1.69 3.37
C ILE A 3 -14.76 -3.12 3.52
N LYS A 4 -13.52 -3.29 3.94
CA LYS A 4 -12.94 -4.59 4.29
C LYS A 4 -12.54 -4.57 5.75
N VAL A 5 -12.96 -5.58 6.49
CA VAL A 5 -12.63 -5.76 7.91
C VAL A 5 -11.68 -6.96 8.01
N TYR A 6 -10.66 -6.82 8.85
CA TYR A 6 -9.65 -7.85 9.09
C TYR A 6 -9.52 -8.06 10.59
N ASP A 7 -9.09 -9.26 10.98
CA ASP A 7 -9.04 -9.67 12.38
C ASP A 7 -7.93 -8.96 13.17
N ASP A 8 -6.86 -8.51 12.51
CA ASP A 8 -5.73 -7.84 13.14
C ASP A 8 -5.10 -6.75 12.26
N LYS A 9 -4.24 -5.92 12.88
CA LYS A 9 -3.56 -4.81 12.19
C LYS A 9 -2.58 -5.29 11.12
N ALA A 10 -1.96 -6.45 11.30
CA ALA A 10 -0.95 -6.96 10.39
C ALA A 10 -1.57 -7.45 9.07
N SER A 11 -2.69 -8.18 9.16
CA SER A 11 -3.50 -8.63 8.02
C SER A 11 -4.12 -7.46 7.28
N LEU A 12 -4.63 -6.45 8.00
CA LEU A 12 -5.07 -5.18 7.40
C LEU A 12 -3.92 -4.49 6.65
N GLY A 13 -2.77 -4.33 7.30
CA GLY A 13 -1.59 -3.66 6.74
C GLY A 13 -1.10 -4.33 5.45
N ARG A 14 -0.96 -5.66 5.45
CA ARG A 14 -0.59 -6.44 4.25
C ARG A 14 -1.59 -6.25 3.11
N ALA A 15 -2.88 -6.40 3.40
CA ALA A 15 -3.90 -6.28 2.36
C ALA A 15 -4.01 -4.84 1.79
N ALA A 16 -3.79 -3.83 2.63
CA ALA A 16 -3.68 -2.44 2.19
C ALA A 16 -2.44 -2.21 1.32
N ALA A 17 -1.28 -2.77 1.71
CA ALA A 17 -0.03 -2.69 0.96
C ALA A 17 -0.15 -3.34 -0.43
N GLU A 18 -0.73 -4.53 -0.51
CA GLU A 18 -1.01 -5.20 -1.79
C GLU A 18 -1.91 -4.35 -2.69
N ARG A 19 -2.97 -3.76 -2.14
CA ARG A 19 -3.88 -2.89 -2.89
C ARG A 19 -3.18 -1.61 -3.39
N ALA A 20 -2.35 -1.00 -2.55
CA ALA A 20 -1.57 0.17 -2.91
C ALA A 20 -0.54 -0.17 -4.00
N ALA A 21 0.15 -1.31 -3.88
CA ALA A 21 1.15 -1.76 -4.84
C ALA A 21 0.56 -1.98 -6.23
N VAL A 22 -0.62 -2.60 -6.35
CA VAL A 22 -1.33 -2.72 -7.63
C VAL A 22 -1.60 -1.34 -8.22
N SER A 23 -2.10 -0.40 -7.42
CA SER A 23 -2.44 0.95 -7.88
C SER A 23 -1.20 1.72 -8.35
N LEU A 24 -0.09 1.61 -7.61
CA LEU A 24 1.17 2.28 -7.93
C LEU A 24 1.84 1.68 -9.16
N ARG A 25 1.87 0.35 -9.30
CA ARG A 25 2.40 -0.32 -10.50
C ARG A 25 1.61 0.07 -11.74
N ASN A 26 0.29 0.11 -11.66
CA ASN A 26 -0.55 0.55 -12.78
C ASN A 26 -0.26 2.02 -13.14
N ALA A 27 -0.08 2.91 -12.15
CA ALA A 27 0.28 4.30 -12.40
C ALA A 27 1.67 4.43 -13.07
N ILE A 28 2.67 3.67 -12.59
CA ILE A 28 4.01 3.64 -13.20
C ILE A 28 3.93 3.13 -14.65
N GLN A 29 3.20 2.03 -14.90
CA GLN A 29 3.03 1.49 -16.25
C GLN A 29 2.38 2.49 -17.21
N ASN A 30 1.36 3.21 -16.74
CA ASN A 30 0.58 4.12 -17.59
C ASN A 30 1.22 5.51 -17.75
N SER A 31 2.10 5.94 -16.83
CA SER A 31 2.60 7.32 -16.78
C SER A 31 4.10 7.44 -16.58
N GLY A 32 4.83 6.33 -16.55
CA GLY A 32 6.28 6.26 -16.31
C GLY A 32 6.71 6.59 -14.88
N ARG A 33 5.77 6.97 -14.00
CA ARG A 33 6.02 7.32 -12.59
C ARG A 33 4.73 7.26 -11.78
N ALA A 34 4.86 7.11 -10.48
CA ALA A 34 3.76 7.29 -9.53
C ALA A 34 4.17 8.27 -8.42
N ARG A 35 3.17 8.92 -7.82
CA ARG A 35 3.33 9.73 -6.61
C ARG A 35 2.29 9.28 -5.60
N ILE A 36 2.72 8.99 -4.38
CA ILE A 36 1.85 8.63 -3.27
C ILE A 36 1.91 9.73 -2.20
N ILE A 37 0.77 9.99 -1.57
CA ILE A 37 0.69 10.78 -0.34
C ILE A 37 0.37 9.78 0.77
N ALA A 38 1.26 9.67 1.74
CA ALA A 38 1.07 8.81 2.90
C ALA A 38 0.57 9.64 4.09
N ALA A 39 -0.40 9.09 4.83
CA ALA A 39 -0.75 9.61 6.15
C ALA A 39 0.32 9.20 7.18
N THR A 40 0.46 9.97 8.25
CA THR A 40 1.38 9.67 9.36
C THR A 40 0.62 9.15 10.59
N GLY A 41 1.35 8.58 11.54
CA GLY A 41 0.84 8.07 12.81
C GLY A 41 1.04 6.56 12.99
N ALA A 42 0.96 6.09 14.24
CA ALA A 42 1.23 4.69 14.59
C ALA A 42 0.26 3.69 13.94
N SER A 43 -0.92 4.13 13.50
CA SER A 43 -1.88 3.28 12.77
C SER A 43 -1.44 2.92 11.35
N GLN A 44 -0.35 3.51 10.85
CA GLN A 44 0.15 3.30 9.50
C GLN A 44 1.35 2.36 9.44
N PHE A 45 1.96 1.98 10.57
CA PHE A 45 3.23 1.25 10.58
C PHE A 45 3.14 -0.10 9.87
N GLU A 46 2.19 -0.97 10.21
CA GLU A 46 2.06 -2.28 9.58
C GLU A 46 1.78 -2.20 8.07
N PHE A 47 1.10 -1.15 7.63
CA PHE A 47 0.86 -0.89 6.20
C PHE A 47 2.14 -0.42 5.50
N LEU A 48 2.85 0.57 6.05
CA LEU A 48 4.05 1.13 5.43
C LEU A 48 5.23 0.14 5.46
N ASP A 49 5.37 -0.64 6.52
CA ASP A 49 6.34 -1.73 6.60
C ASP A 49 6.07 -2.77 5.51
N ALA A 50 4.81 -3.20 5.35
CA ALA A 50 4.43 -4.14 4.31
C ALA A 50 4.61 -3.56 2.90
N LEU A 51 4.29 -2.28 2.68
CA LEU A 51 4.42 -1.62 1.39
C LEU A 51 5.89 -1.42 0.96
N THR A 52 6.76 -1.11 1.92
CA THR A 52 8.20 -0.89 1.65
C THR A 52 8.97 -2.19 1.47
N ALA A 53 8.47 -3.32 1.97
CA ALA A 53 9.02 -4.65 1.73
C ALA A 53 8.74 -5.20 0.31
N ILE A 54 7.87 -4.54 -0.47
CA ILE A 54 7.54 -4.95 -1.84
C ILE A 54 8.68 -4.57 -2.80
N GLU A 55 8.97 -5.45 -3.76
CA GLU A 55 9.89 -5.13 -4.84
C GLU A 55 9.25 -4.15 -5.85
N TRP A 56 9.97 -3.04 -6.08
CA TRP A 56 9.57 -1.97 -6.99
C TRP A 56 10.46 -1.96 -8.23
N PRO A 57 9.87 -1.76 -9.43
CA PRO A 57 10.66 -1.53 -10.64
C PRO A 57 11.49 -0.26 -10.48
N ARG A 58 12.73 -0.29 -10.97
CA ARG A 58 13.63 0.88 -11.02
C ARG A 58 13.19 1.88 -12.09
#